data_AF-A0A6B4BMU7-F1
#
_entry.id   AF-A0A6B4BMU7-F1
#
_cell.length_a   1.000
_cell.length_b   1.000
_cell.length_c   1.000
_cell.angle_alpha   90.00
_cell.angle_beta   90.00
_cell.angle_gamma   90.00
#
_symmetry.space_group_name_H-M   'P 1'
#
loop_
_entity.id
_entity.type
_entity.pdbx_description
1 polymer ?
#
loop_
_entity_poly.entity_id
_entity_poly.type
_entity_poly.pdbx_seq_one_letter_code
_entity_poly.pdbx_strand_id
1 'polypeptide(L)' 'MSLKCICESILGTIDCWQEVSITKKNVIKKLCKKQIPQKPNYPYTDKIAYCPNCSMFVEDLYCGTCGQKIKWD' A
#
# COMPACT_ATOMS: atom_id res chain seq x y z
N MET A 1 -7.69 10.98 12.22
CA MET A 1 -7.60 9.54 11.91
C MET A 1 -6.86 9.41 10.58
N SER A 2 -5.71 8.74 10.53
CA SER A 2 -4.86 8.70 9.33
C SER A 2 -5.39 7.71 8.28
N LEU A 3 -5.03 7.92 7.02
CA LEU A 3 -5.39 7.01 5.92
C LEU A 3 -4.89 5.57 6.19
N LYS A 4 -3.75 5.43 6.87
CA LYS A 4 -3.21 4.14 7.34
C LYS A 4 -4.24 3.39 8.18
N CYS A 5 -4.74 4.02 9.24
CA CYS A 5 -5.68 3.41 10.18
C CYS A 5 -6.99 3.01 9.50
N ILE A 6 -7.46 3.82 8.56
CA ILE A 6 -8.66 3.52 7.75
C ILE A 6 -8.42 2.27 6.91
N CYS A 7 -7.29 2.21 6.18
CA CYS A 7 -6.96 1.07 5.34
C CYS A 7 -6.76 -0.23 6.15
N GLU A 8 -6.11 -0.17 7.32
CA GLU A 8 -5.95 -1.30 8.24
C GLU A 8 -7.31 -1.81 8.76
N SER A 9 -8.20 -0.89 9.15
CA SER A 9 -9.56 -1.23 9.62
C SER A 9 -10.40 -1.87 8.51
N ILE A 10 -10.36 -1.33 7.28
CA ILE A 10 -11.04 -1.93 6.13
C ILE A 10 -10.49 -3.33 5.87
N LEU A 11 -9.17 -3.51 5.83
CA LEU A 11 -8.56 -4.82 5.56
C LEU A 11 -8.94 -5.87 6.61
N GLY A 12 -9.13 -5.47 7.87
CA GLY A 12 -9.55 -6.37 8.95
C GLY A 12 -11.03 -6.77 8.91
N THR A 13 -11.87 -6.03 8.18
CA THR A 13 -13.34 -6.24 8.19
C THR A 13 -13.92 -6.63 6.83
N ILE A 14 -13.22 -6.37 5.73
CA ILE A 14 -13.75 -6.48 4.37
C ILE A 14 -14.24 -7.86 3.97
N ASP A 15 -13.68 -8.92 4.55
CA ASP A 15 -14.12 -10.28 4.26
C ASP A 15 -15.53 -10.56 4.82
N CYS A 16 -15.91 -9.89 5.91
CA CYS A 16 -17.24 -9.97 6.52
C CYS A 16 -18.33 -9.20 5.74
N TRP A 17 -17.98 -8.37 4.75
CA TRP A 17 -18.96 -7.54 4.03
C TRP A 17 -19.76 -8.39 3.04
N GLN A 18 -20.92 -8.90 3.45
CA GLN A 18 -21.72 -9.82 2.63
C GLN A 18 -22.30 -9.15 1.37
N GLU A 19 -22.60 -7.86 1.43
CA GLU A 19 -23.21 -7.09 0.34
C GLU A 19 -22.24 -6.74 -0.80
N VAL A 20 -20.94 -6.95 -0.61
CA VAL A 20 -19.91 -6.54 -1.56
C VAL A 20 -19.39 -7.75 -2.33
N SER A 21 -19.52 -7.70 -3.66
CA SER A 21 -18.97 -8.74 -4.54
C SER A 21 -17.47 -8.98 -4.30
N ILE A 22 -17.01 -10.22 -4.48
CA ILE A 22 -15.60 -10.61 -4.33
C ILE A 22 -14.67 -9.72 -5.18
N THR A 23 -15.05 -9.40 -6.42
CA THR A 23 -14.26 -8.53 -7.31
C THR A 23 -14.02 -7.15 -6.70
N LYS A 24 -15.07 -6.51 -6.17
CA LYS A 24 -14.95 -5.21 -5.49
C LYS A 24 -14.10 -5.32 -4.23
N LYS A 25 -14.27 -6.38 -3.43
CA LYS A 25 -13.41 -6.64 -2.25
C LYS A 25 -11.94 -6.69 -2.65
N ASN A 26 -11.60 -7.39 -3.73
CA ASN A 26 -10.23 -7.53 -4.20
C ASN A 26 -9.64 -6.19 -4.67
N VAL A 27 -10.42 -5.36 -5.36
CA VAL A 27 -10.00 -4.01 -5.76
C VAL A 27 -9.71 -3.15 -4.52
N ILE A 28 -10.62 -3.12 -3.55
CA ILE A 28 -10.44 -2.35 -2.32
C ILE A 28 -9.23 -2.84 -1.53
N LYS A 29 -9.05 -4.17 -1.37
CA LYS A 29 -7.85 -4.75 -0.75
C LYS A 29 -6.57 -4.26 -1.42
N LYS A 30 -6.53 -4.25 -2.76
CA LYS A 30 -5.36 -3.77 -3.52
C LYS A 30 -5.09 -2.29 -3.28
N LEU A 31 -6.13 -1.46 -3.25
CA LEU A 31 -6.00 -0.03 -2.96
C LEU A 31 -5.51 0.24 -1.53
N CYS A 32 -6.11 -0.40 -0.53
CA CYS A 32 -5.71 -0.25 0.87
C CYS A 32 -4.26 -0.69 1.10
N LYS A 33 -3.84 -1.82 0.52
CA LYS A 33 -2.45 -2.28 0.60
C LYS A 33 -1.45 -1.30 -0.02
N LYS A 34 -1.83 -0.57 -1.08
CA LYS A 34 -0.96 0.46 -1.67
C LYS A 34 -0.76 1.67 -0.75
N GLN A 35 -1.74 1.98 0.09
CA GLN A 35 -1.64 3.10 1.01
C GLN A 35 -0.78 2.77 2.23
N ILE A 36 -0.67 1.50 2.62
CA ILE A 36 0.18 1.05 3.72
C ILE A 36 1.60 0.79 3.16
N PRO A 37 2.64 1.52 3.59
CA PRO A 37 4.02 1.25 3.26
C PRO A 37 4.37 -0.19 3.61
N GLN A 38 4.84 -0.89 2.60
CA GLN A 38 5.33 -2.23 2.76
C GLN A 38 6.77 -2.16 3.25
N LYS A 39 7.16 -3.09 4.14
CA LYS A 39 8.57 -3.23 4.50
C LYS A 39 9.36 -3.54 3.23
N PRO A 40 10.45 -2.82 2.95
CA PRO A 40 11.28 -3.12 1.80
C PRO A 40 11.87 -4.52 1.94
N ASN A 41 11.77 -5.31 0.86
CA ASN A 41 12.37 -6.63 0.76
C ASN A 41 13.87 -6.58 0.41
N TYR A 42 14.45 -5.38 0.31
CA TYR A 42 15.84 -5.12 -0.04
C TYR A 42 16.51 -4.21 0.99
N PRO A 43 17.83 -4.35 1.20
CA PRO A 43 18.58 -3.42 2.04
C PRO A 43 18.46 -2.01 1.44
N TYR A 44 17.81 -1.11 2.16
CA TYR A 44 17.86 0.33 1.87
C TYR A 44 19.33 0.73 1.99
N THR A 45 19.97 1.04 0.86
CA THR A 45 21.23 1.77 0.88
C THR A 45 20.88 3.24 0.80
N ASP A 46 21.53 4.08 1.61
CA ASP A 46 21.14 5.46 1.91
C ASP A 46 21.11 6.43 0.70
N LYS A 47 21.34 5.92 -0.51
CA LYS A 47 21.46 6.70 -1.75
C LYS A 47 20.35 6.44 -2.75
N ILE A 48 19.65 5.29 -2.67
CA ILE A 48 18.64 4.89 -3.66
C ILE A 48 17.52 4.08 -2.97
N ALA A 49 16.29 4.60 -3.02
CA ALA A 49 15.10 3.87 -2.56
C ALA A 49 14.42 3.18 -3.76
N TYR A 50 14.08 1.90 -3.59
CA TYR A 50 13.29 1.13 -4.56
C TYR A 50 11.87 0.94 -4.05
N CYS A 51 10.89 1.00 -4.96
CA CYS A 51 9.51 0.68 -4.64
C CYS A 51 9.38 -0.81 -4.31
N PRO A 52 8.88 -1.19 -3.11
CA PRO A 52 8.77 -2.60 -2.72
C PRO A 52 7.74 -3.38 -3.57
N ASN A 53 6.89 -2.69 -4.32
CA ASN A 53 5.83 -3.31 -5.12
C ASN A 53 6.18 -3.49 -6.61
N CYS A 54 6.97 -2.59 -7.20
CA CYS A 54 7.29 -2.63 -8.64
C CYS A 54 8.78 -2.47 -8.95
N SER A 55 9.62 -2.38 -7.92
CA SER A 55 11.08 -2.27 -8.03
C SER A 55 11.59 -1.06 -8.83
N MET A 56 10.72 -0.10 -9.12
CA MET A 56 11.10 1.17 -9.74
C MET A 56 11.80 2.07 -8.72
N PHE A 57 12.68 2.93 -9.20
CA PHE A 57 13.35 3.95 -8.42
C PHE A 57 12.34 4.94 -7.82
N VAL A 58 12.57 5.38 -6.58
CA VAL A 58 11.69 6.30 -5.85
C VAL A 58 12.52 7.38 -5.16
N GLU A 59 12.16 8.65 -5.39
CA GLU A 59 12.74 9.82 -4.70
C GLU A 59 11.74 10.48 -3.72
N ASP A 60 10.48 10.07 -3.74
CA ASP A 60 9.36 10.72 -3.06
C ASP A 60 8.64 9.78 -2.07
N LEU A 61 7.66 10.30 -1.31
CA LEU A 61 6.78 9.57 -0.40
C LEU A 61 5.92 8.51 -1.09
N TYR A 62 5.72 8.65 -2.41
CA TYR A 62 4.95 7.73 -3.25
C TYR A 62 5.76 7.28 -4.48
N CYS A 63 5.54 6.05 -4.93
CA CYS A 63 6.09 5.57 -6.20
C CYS A 63 5.29 6.15 -7.39
N GLY A 64 5.94 6.96 -8.23
CA GLY A 64 5.34 7.55 -9.42
C GLY A 64 4.82 6.54 -10.46
N THR A 65 5.34 5.30 -10.46
CA THR A 65 4.92 4.28 -11.44
C THR A 65 3.67 3.51 -10.99
N CYS A 66 3.58 3.11 -9.73
CA CYS A 66 2.50 2.22 -9.26
C CYS A 66 1.61 2.81 -8.15
N GLY A 67 1.95 4.00 -7.66
CA GLY A 67 1.22 4.71 -6.60
C GLY A 67 1.36 4.10 -5.20
N GLN A 68 2.32 3.19 -5.00
CA GLN A 68 2.61 2.62 -3.67
C GLN A 68 3.17 3.70 -2.75
N LYS A 69 2.60 3.84 -1.55
CA LYS A 69 3.17 4.69 -0.50
C LYS A 69 4.43 4.04 0.07
N ILE A 70 5.48 4.84 0.24
CA ILE A 70 6.84 4.38 0.56
C ILE A 70 7.20 4.72 2.00
N LYS A 71 6.84 5.91 2.48
CA LYS A 71 7.01 6.34 3.87
C LYS A 71 5.74 7.06 4.35
N TRP A 72 5.45 6.93 5.64
CA TRP A 72 4.53 7.85 6.32
C TRP A 72 5.38 8.93 6.97
N ASP A 73 5.03 10.20 6.76
CA ASP A 73 5.52 11.31 7.56
C ASP A 73 5.12 11.15 9.03
#